data_AF-A0A522PBK1-F1
#
_entry.id   AF-A0A522PBK1-F1
#
_cell.length_a   1.000
_cell.length_b   1.000
_cell.length_c   1.000
_cell.angle_alpha   90.00
_cell.angle_beta   90.00
_cell.angle_gamma   90.00
#
_symmetry.space_group_name_H-M   'P 1'
#
loop_
_entity.id
_entity.type
_entity.pdbx_description
1 polymer ?
#
loop_
_entity_poly.entity_id
_entity_poly.type
_entity_poly.pdbx_seq_one_letter_code
_entity_poly.pdbx_strand_id
1 'polypeptide(L)'
;MNATEARKRRGGSTLVERSRKDSARAARIDRLVAEASIENALRKIMEIENVSAAELARRVKAKPPQISRDLRGGLSKARVYRLVELGRALGYDFVPMFVPHDPEKRQTLVAWYNEILADTRPAKHDKRRKTLAS
;
A
#
# COMPACT_ATOMS: atom_id res chain seq x y z
N MET A 1 14.84 -15.24 -41.96
CA MET A 1 15.05 -14.17 -40.96
C MET A 1 13.72 -13.93 -40.27
N ASN A 2 13.59 -14.25 -38.98
CA ASN A 2 12.29 -14.20 -38.28
C ASN A 2 12.10 -12.86 -37.54
N ALA A 3 10.86 -12.38 -37.46
CA ALA A 3 10.48 -11.07 -36.90
C ALA A 3 11.02 -10.81 -35.47
N THR A 4 11.30 -11.88 -34.72
CA THR A 4 11.88 -11.85 -33.37
C THR A 4 13.35 -11.40 -33.36
N GLU A 5 14.12 -11.77 -34.38
CA GLU A 5 15.54 -11.39 -34.50
C GLU A 5 15.71 -9.92 -34.95
N ALA A 6 14.78 -9.42 -35.76
CA ALA A 6 14.75 -8.02 -36.18
C ALA A 6 14.49 -7.05 -35.02
N ARG A 7 13.74 -7.47 -33.99
CA ARG A 7 13.50 -6.68 -32.77
C ARG A 7 14.73 -6.61 -31.85
N LYS A 8 15.50 -7.70 -31.73
CA LYS A 8 16.74 -7.72 -30.93
C LYS A 8 17.85 -6.84 -31.53
N ARG A 9 17.94 -6.73 -32.86
CA ARG A 9 18.95 -5.90 -33.54
C ARG A 9 18.64 -4.39 -33.51
N ARG A 10 17.38 -3.99 -33.38
CA ARG A 10 16.97 -2.57 -33.23
C ARG A 10 16.98 -2.13 -31.77
N GLY A 11 18.09 -2.37 -31.05
CA GLY A 11 18.29 -2.08 -29.63
C GLY A 11 18.20 -0.60 -29.25
N GLY A 12 17.08 0.05 -29.56
CA GLY A 12 16.69 1.34 -29.04
C GLY A 12 16.06 1.12 -27.69
N SER A 13 16.65 1.74 -26.66
CA SER A 13 16.18 1.68 -25.28
C SER A 13 14.67 1.84 -25.19
N THR A 14 13.99 1.03 -24.37
CA THR A 14 12.52 1.03 -24.24
C THR A 14 11.99 2.41 -23.81
N LEU A 15 10.71 2.70 -24.01
CA LEU A 15 10.11 3.98 -23.58
C LEU A 15 10.39 4.25 -22.09
N VAL A 16 10.36 3.19 -21.27
CA VAL A 16 10.66 3.20 -19.84
C VAL A 16 12.13 3.56 -19.61
N GLU A 17 13.07 2.92 -20.31
CA GLU A 17 14.50 3.23 -20.21
C GLU A 17 14.83 4.66 -20.66
N ARG A 18 14.18 5.17 -21.71
CA ARG A 18 14.35 6.56 -22.16
C ARG A 18 13.79 7.55 -21.14
N SER A 19 12.67 7.23 -20.52
CA SER A 19 12.03 8.08 -19.51
C SER A 19 12.82 8.17 -18.21
N ARG A 20 13.71 7.21 -17.93
CA ARG A 20 14.60 7.20 -16.75
C ARG A 20 15.88 8.02 -16.93
N LYS A 21 16.21 8.47 -18.15
CA LYS A 21 17.38 9.33 -18.41
C LYS A 21 17.19 10.78 -17.94
N ASP A 22 15.94 11.18 -17.75
CA ASP A 22 15.56 12.46 -17.14
C ASP A 22 15.24 12.20 -15.67
N SER A 23 16.05 12.77 -14.77
CA SER A 23 15.94 12.56 -13.32
C SER A 23 14.63 13.09 -12.75
N ALA A 24 14.10 14.20 -13.27
CA ALA A 24 12.82 14.76 -12.84
C ALA A 24 11.66 13.86 -13.28
N ARG A 25 11.75 13.31 -14.50
CA ARG A 25 10.75 12.37 -15.02
C ARG A 25 10.79 11.02 -14.31
N ALA A 26 11.98 10.50 -14.00
CA ALA A 26 12.17 9.28 -13.22
C ALA A 26 11.56 9.42 -11.82
N ALA A 27 11.88 10.50 -11.10
CA ALA A 27 11.32 10.75 -9.78
C ALA A 27 9.79 10.89 -9.80
N ARG A 28 9.22 11.49 -10.85
CA ARG A 28 7.77 11.56 -11.03
C ARG A 28 7.15 10.18 -11.27
N ILE A 29 7.79 9.33 -12.05
CA ILE A 29 7.34 7.95 -12.30
C ILE A 29 7.40 7.14 -11.00
N ASP A 30 8.49 7.22 -10.25
CA ASP A 30 8.64 6.51 -8.98
C ASP A 30 7.61 6.96 -7.95
N ARG A 31 7.33 8.27 -7.90
CA ARG A 31 6.23 8.81 -7.11
C ARG A 31 4.89 8.23 -7.53
N LEU A 32 4.57 8.24 -8.82
CA LEU A 32 3.29 7.69 -9.32
C LEU A 32 3.16 6.18 -9.06
N VAL A 33 4.26 5.42 -9.11
CA VAL A 33 4.29 4.00 -8.77
C VAL A 33 4.08 3.77 -7.28
N ALA A 34 4.72 4.58 -6.43
CA ALA A 34 4.53 4.52 -4.99
C ALA A 34 3.11 4.95 -4.59
N GLU A 35 2.56 5.97 -5.22
CA GLU A 35 1.17 6.38 -5.04
C GLU A 35 0.24 5.21 -5.41
N ALA A 36 0.37 4.67 -6.63
CA ALA A 36 -0.40 3.51 -7.08
C ALA A 36 -0.26 2.27 -6.17
N SER A 37 0.83 2.15 -5.40
CA SER A 37 1.02 1.04 -4.47
C SER A 37 -0.01 1.04 -3.33
N ILE A 38 -0.46 2.21 -2.85
CA ILE A 38 -1.45 2.29 -1.77
C ILE A 38 -2.84 1.91 -2.31
N GLU A 39 -3.26 2.47 -3.45
CA GLU A 39 -4.55 2.09 -4.04
C GLU A 39 -4.55 0.63 -4.48
N ASN A 40 -3.43 0.11 -5.02
CA ASN A 40 -3.32 -1.29 -5.40
C ASN A 40 -3.37 -2.22 -4.18
N ALA A 41 -2.71 -1.86 -3.07
CA ALA A 41 -2.81 -2.62 -1.82
C ALA A 41 -4.26 -2.68 -1.32
N LEU A 42 -4.95 -1.54 -1.29
CA LEU A 42 -6.35 -1.50 -0.87
C LEU A 42 -7.26 -2.31 -1.81
N ARG A 43 -7.04 -2.22 -3.12
CA ARG A 43 -7.77 -3.05 -4.11
C ARG A 43 -7.50 -4.53 -3.91
N LYS A 44 -6.26 -4.91 -3.59
CA LYS A 44 -5.90 -6.31 -3.36
C LYS A 44 -6.56 -6.85 -2.09
N ILE A 45 -6.62 -6.05 -1.02
CA ILE A 45 -7.37 -6.38 0.19
C ILE A 45 -8.85 -6.57 -0.14
N MET A 46 -9.46 -5.62 -0.86
CA MET A 46 -10.86 -5.72 -1.27
C MET A 46 -11.14 -6.97 -2.11
N GLU A 47 -10.22 -7.38 -2.97
CA GLU A 47 -10.30 -8.62 -3.74
C GLU A 47 -10.26 -9.86 -2.83
N ILE A 48 -9.31 -9.91 -1.89
CA ILE A 48 -9.16 -11.02 -0.91
C ILE A 48 -10.43 -11.17 -0.06
N GLU A 49 -10.96 -10.06 0.43
CA GLU A 49 -12.15 -10.02 1.28
C GLU A 49 -13.48 -10.09 0.51
N ASN A 50 -13.42 -10.17 -0.83
CA ASN A 50 -14.59 -10.09 -1.72
C ASN A 50 -15.51 -8.89 -1.44
N VAL A 51 -14.91 -7.73 -1.17
CA VAL A 51 -15.62 -6.47 -0.85
C VAL A 51 -15.68 -5.58 -2.09
N SER A 52 -16.90 -5.26 -2.53
CA SER A 52 -17.10 -4.28 -3.61
C SER A 52 -16.88 -2.84 -3.12
N ALA A 53 -16.63 -1.91 -4.04
CA ALA A 53 -16.50 -0.49 -3.71
C ALA A 53 -17.80 0.10 -3.09
N ALA A 54 -18.96 -0.40 -3.51
CA ALA A 54 -20.25 0.00 -2.93
C ALA A 54 -20.39 -0.50 -1.49
N GLU A 55 -19.92 -1.72 -1.22
CA GLU A 55 -19.90 -2.28 0.13
C GLU A 55 -18.92 -1.51 1.03
N LEU A 56 -17.71 -1.23 0.56
CA LEU A 56 -16.75 -0.40 1.30
C LEU A 56 -17.34 0.98 1.63
N ALA A 57 -18.04 1.62 0.68
CA ALA A 57 -18.72 2.89 0.90
C ALA A 57 -19.74 2.83 2.05
N ARG A 58 -20.52 1.74 2.13
CA ARG A 58 -21.45 1.51 3.24
C ARG A 58 -20.72 1.37 4.57
N ARG A 59 -19.65 0.57 4.62
CA ARG A 59 -18.88 0.30 5.85
C ARG A 59 -18.26 1.57 6.45
N VAL A 60 -17.71 2.45 5.61
CA VAL A 60 -17.13 3.74 6.06
C VAL A 60 -18.13 4.91 6.03
N LYS A 61 -19.42 4.64 5.80
CA LYS A 61 -20.48 5.67 5.73
C LYS A 61 -20.13 6.84 4.79
N ALA A 62 -19.48 6.54 3.67
CA ALA A 62 -19.08 7.54 2.67
C ALA A 62 -19.96 7.47 1.42
N LYS A 63 -20.03 8.57 0.68
CA LYS A 63 -20.75 8.61 -0.59
C LYS A 63 -19.98 7.78 -1.64
N PRO A 64 -20.66 7.04 -2.55
CA PRO A 64 -19.97 6.26 -3.59
C PRO A 64 -18.95 7.04 -4.44
N PRO A 65 -19.19 8.32 -4.81
CA PRO A 65 -18.18 9.12 -5.53
C PRO A 65 -16.90 9.36 -4.73
N GLN A 66 -16.98 9.39 -3.39
CA GLN A 66 -15.81 9.55 -2.53
C GLN A 66 -14.92 8.31 -2.56
N ILE A 67 -15.49 7.12 -2.40
CA ILE A 67 -14.74 5.85 -2.56
C ILE A 67 -14.20 5.69 -3.97
N SER A 68 -14.98 6.07 -4.98
CA SER A 68 -14.54 6.02 -6.36
C SER A 68 -13.35 6.96 -6.62
N ARG A 69 -13.27 8.10 -5.93
CA ARG A 69 -12.11 9.02 -5.99
C ARG A 69 -10.92 8.41 -5.26
N ASP A 70 -11.12 7.90 -4.05
CA ASP A 70 -10.08 7.26 -3.24
C ASP A 70 -9.37 6.17 -4.07
N LEU A 71 -10.15 5.23 -4.63
CA LEU A 71 -9.61 4.11 -5.40
C LEU A 71 -8.94 4.52 -6.74
N ARG A 72 -9.17 5.74 -7.25
CA ARG A 72 -8.64 6.23 -8.53
C ARG A 72 -7.51 7.24 -8.37
N GLY A 73 -6.70 7.10 -7.31
CA GLY A 73 -5.55 7.97 -7.05
C GLY A 73 -5.83 9.08 -6.02
N GLY A 74 -6.95 8.99 -5.29
CA GLY A 74 -7.28 9.93 -4.22
C GLY A 74 -6.53 9.64 -2.92
N LEU A 75 -5.97 8.43 -2.75
CA LEU A 75 -5.33 8.02 -1.50
C LEU A 75 -3.90 8.51 -1.35
N SER A 76 -3.21 8.79 -2.46
CA SER A 76 -1.87 9.37 -2.46
C SER A 76 -1.72 10.68 -1.66
N LYS A 77 -2.80 11.47 -1.63
CA LYS A 77 -2.87 12.76 -0.91
C LYS A 77 -3.83 12.69 0.28
N ALA A 78 -4.37 11.51 0.57
CA ALA A 78 -5.29 11.35 1.68
C ALA A 78 -4.53 11.52 3.00
N ARG A 79 -5.24 12.05 4.00
CA ARG A 79 -4.73 12.09 5.38
C ARG A 79 -4.58 10.65 5.87
N VAL A 80 -3.56 10.39 6.69
CA VAL A 80 -3.32 9.07 7.31
C VAL A 80 -4.59 8.50 7.96
N TYR A 81 -5.39 9.35 8.61
CA TYR A 81 -6.67 8.95 9.21
C TYR A 81 -7.62 8.27 8.23
N ARG A 82 -7.64 8.69 6.95
CA ARG A 82 -8.48 8.07 5.92
C ARG A 82 -8.01 6.65 5.59
N LEU A 83 -6.69 6.40 5.58
CA LEU A 83 -6.14 5.06 5.37
C LEU A 83 -6.48 4.14 6.54
N VAL A 84 -6.37 4.64 7.77
CA VAL A 84 -6.77 3.92 8.99
C VAL A 84 -8.26 3.57 8.95
N GLU A 85 -9.12 4.52 8.57
CA GLU A 85 -10.56 4.31 8.46
C GLU A 85 -10.91 3.22 7.43
N LEU A 86 -10.30 3.28 6.24
CA LEU A 86 -10.52 2.30 5.17
C LEU A 86 -10.01 0.91 5.57
N GLY A 87 -8.82 0.83 6.18
CA GLY A 87 -8.26 -0.43 6.69
C GLY A 87 -9.17 -1.07 7.74
N ARG A 88 -9.61 -0.29 8.74
CA ARG A 88 -10.50 -0.79 9.81
C ARG A 88 -11.83 -1.30 9.28
N ALA A 89 -12.41 -0.64 8.30
CA ALA A 89 -13.64 -1.10 7.66
C ALA A 89 -13.48 -2.43 6.89
N LEU A 90 -12.25 -2.80 6.57
CA LEU A 90 -11.89 -4.06 5.94
C LEU A 90 -11.36 -5.09 6.96
N GLY A 91 -11.24 -4.74 8.25
CA GLY A 91 -10.68 -5.63 9.27
C GLY A 91 -9.16 -5.63 9.36
N TYR A 92 -8.49 -4.61 8.82
CA TYR A 92 -7.04 -4.47 8.81
C TYR A 92 -6.58 -3.28 9.65
N ASP A 93 -5.45 -3.44 10.32
CA ASP A 93 -4.74 -2.33 10.93
C ASP A 93 -3.79 -1.66 9.92
N PHE A 94 -3.81 -0.32 9.91
CA PHE A 94 -2.85 0.44 9.12
C PHE A 94 -1.57 0.65 9.93
N VAL A 95 -0.48 0.03 9.51
CA VAL A 95 0.84 0.14 10.15
C VAL A 95 1.75 0.99 9.26
N PRO A 96 2.02 2.26 9.61
CA PRO A 96 3.02 3.04 8.89
C PRO A 96 4.42 2.50 9.18
N MET A 97 5.21 2.31 8.12
CA MET A 97 6.58 1.81 8.21
C MET A 97 7.55 2.85 7.65
N PHE A 98 8.64 3.11 8.36
CA PHE A 98 9.79 3.82 7.80
C PHE A 98 10.65 2.83 7.03
N VAL A 99 11.01 3.15 5.79
CA VAL A 99 11.80 2.25 4.93
C VAL A 99 13.12 2.93 4.58
N PRO A 100 14.28 2.37 4.97
CA PRO A 100 15.59 2.90 4.62
C PRO A 100 15.78 2.96 3.10
N HIS A 101 16.50 4.00 2.65
CA HIS A 101 16.96 4.08 1.26
C HIS A 101 18.05 3.04 0.96
N ASP A 102 18.86 2.70 1.96
CA ASP A 102 19.87 1.66 1.91
C ASP A 102 19.22 0.26 1.75
N PRO A 103 19.51 -0.47 0.66
CA PRO A 103 18.92 -1.78 0.39
C PRO A 103 19.23 -2.85 1.44
N GLU A 104 20.43 -2.84 2.03
CA GLU A 104 20.82 -3.85 3.03
C GLU A 104 20.06 -3.61 4.33
N LYS A 105 20.03 -2.34 4.79
CA LYS A 105 19.25 -1.95 5.98
C LYS A 105 17.75 -2.17 5.79
N ARG A 106 17.25 -2.05 4.55
CA ARG A 106 15.85 -2.33 4.23
C ARG A 106 15.48 -3.79 4.48
N GLN A 107 16.30 -4.74 4.06
CA GLN A 107 16.02 -6.17 4.28
C GLN A 107 15.96 -6.51 5.77
N THR A 108 16.95 -6.03 6.53
CA THR A 108 17.00 -6.20 7.99
C THR A 108 15.77 -5.64 8.68
N LEU A 109 15.35 -4.42 8.29
CA LEU A 109 14.19 -3.78 8.91
C LEU A 109 12.87 -4.48 8.58
N VAL A 110 12.69 -4.91 7.33
CA VAL A 110 11.49 -5.66 6.92
C VAL A 110 11.41 -7.00 7.66
N ALA A 111 12.53 -7.70 7.83
CA ALA A 111 12.57 -8.94 8.60
C ALA A 111 12.13 -8.71 10.06
N TRP A 112 12.68 -7.69 10.71
CA TRP A 112 12.30 -7.32 12.08
C TRP A 112 10.82 -6.93 12.21
N TYR A 113 10.28 -6.15 11.26
CA TYR A 113 8.84 -5.82 11.27
C TYR A 113 7.95 -7.06 11.13
N ASN A 114 8.34 -8.02 10.29
CA ASN A 114 7.60 -9.26 10.13
C ASN A 114 7.61 -10.09 11.42
N GLU A 115 8.72 -10.11 12.16
CA GLU A 115 8.79 -10.79 13.47
C GLU A 115 7.84 -10.15 14.49
N ILE A 116 7.81 -8.82 14.58
CA ILE A 116 6.88 -8.11 15.49
C ILE A 116 5.43 -8.42 15.14
N LEU A 117 5.07 -8.37 13.86
CA LEU A 117 3.70 -8.62 13.40
C LEU A 117 3.30 -10.10 13.56
N ALA A 118 4.27 -11.02 13.57
CA ALA A 118 4.02 -12.44 13.82
C ALA A 118 3.79 -12.75 15.32
N ASP A 119 4.41 -12.00 16.24
CA ASP A 119 4.28 -12.23 17.69
C ASP A 119 3.11 -11.46 18.35
N THR A 120 2.33 -10.69 17.58
CA THR A 120 1.07 -10.12 18.07
C THR A 120 -0.03 -11.20 18.20
N ARG A 121 0.12 -12.07 19.20
CA ARG A 121 -1.03 -12.74 19.85
C ARG A 121 -1.99 -11.65 20.33
N PRO A 122 -3.32 -11.80 20.16
CA PRO A 122 -4.27 -10.76 20.56
C PRO A 122 -4.03 -10.45 22.04
N ALA A 123 -3.80 -9.17 22.35
CA ALA A 123 -3.66 -8.70 23.72
C ALA A 123 -4.88 -9.18 24.50
N LYS A 124 -4.68 -10.21 25.35
CA LYS A 124 -5.68 -10.62 26.33
C LYS A 124 -6.06 -9.36 27.08
N HIS A 125 -7.32 -8.98 26.98
CA HIS A 125 -7.95 -7.94 27.78
C HIS A 125 -7.63 -8.26 29.25
N ASP A 126 -6.59 -7.63 29.79
CA ASP A 126 -6.15 -7.87 31.16
C ASP A 126 -7.17 -7.21 32.08
N LYS A 127 -8.19 -7.96 32.47
CA LYS A 127 -9.19 -7.60 33.49
C LYS A 127 -8.58 -7.57 34.90
N ARG A 128 -7.35 -7.08 35.06
CA ARG A 128 -6.66 -6.92 36.35
C ARG A 128 -6.31 -5.47 36.64
N ARG A 129 -7.33 -4.61 36.65
CA ARG A 129 -7.35 -3.40 37.50
C ARG A 129 -8.74 -3.25 38.13
N LYS A 130 -9.11 -4.23 38.94
CA LYS A 130 -10.18 -4.13 39.94
C LYS A 130 -9.88 -5.06 41.12
N THR A 131 -8.74 -4.83 41.76
CA THR A 131 -8.47 -5.30 43.13
C THR A 131 -7.21 -4.62 43.62
N LEU A 132 -7.43 -3.56 44.41
CA LEU A 132 -6.64 -3.03 45.53
C LEU A 132 -7.42 -1.77 45.91
N ALA A 133 -8.47 -1.95 46.71
CA ALA A 133 -8.44 -1.80 48.17
C ALA A 133 -8.61 -0.30 48.50
N SER A 134 -9.83 0.10 48.87
CA SER A 134 -10.40 -0.01 50.23
C SER A 134 -9.84 1.06 51.14
#